data_AF-A0AAW5Y1I6-F1
#
_entry.id   AF-A0AAW5Y1I6-F1
#
_cell.length_a   1.000
_cell.length_b   1.000
_cell.length_c   1.000
_cell.angle_alpha   90.00
_cell.angle_beta   90.00
_cell.angle_gamma   90.00
#
_symmetry.space_group_name_H-M   'P 1'
#
loop_
_entity.id
_entity.type
_entity.pdbx_description
1 polymer ?
#
loop_
_entity_poly.entity_id
_entity_poly.type
_entity_poly.pdbx_seq_one_letter_code
_entity_poly.pdbx_strand_id
1 'polypeptide(L)' 'MKAIVIDQYGSVEELKVIQVLKPVVKDNEVLIRILATSVNPVEMKQGLEKLIF' A
#
# COMPACT_ATOMS: atom_id res chain seq x y z
N MET A 1 0.47 -0.02 12.33
CA MET A 1 1.07 1.02 11.47
C MET A 1 0.01 1.49 10.49
N LYS A 2 0.06 2.75 10.06
CA LYS A 2 -0.86 3.24 9.03
C LYS A 2 -0.44 2.70 7.67
N ALA A 3 -1.42 2.38 6.83
CA ALA A 3 -1.22 2.00 5.44
C ALA A 3 -2.31 2.64 4.58
N ILE A 4 -2.00 2.92 3.32
CA ILE A 4 -2.99 3.28 2.30
C ILE A 4 -3.34 2.02 1.53
N VAL A 5 -4.63 1.69 1.37
CA VAL A 5 -5.12 0.47 0.72
C VAL A 5 -6.25 0.81 -0.25
N ILE A 6 -6.29 0.08 -1.37
CA ILE A 6 -7.43 0.01 -2.29
C ILE A 6 -7.92 -1.44 -2.27
N ASP A 7 -9.10 -1.69 -1.69
CA ASP A 7 -9.65 -3.06 -1.61
C ASP A 7 -10.42 -3.45 -2.89
N GLN A 8 -10.94 -2.46 -3.61
CA GLN A 8 -11.69 -2.65 -4.85
C GLN A 8 -11.52 -1.47 -5.79
N TYR A 9 -11.69 -1.73 -7.09
CA TYR A 9 -11.77 -0.67 -8.09
C TYR A 9 -13.00 0.20 -7.87
N GLY A 10 -12.84 1.50 -8.07
CA GLY A 10 -13.93 2.43 -7.94
C GLY A 10 -13.47 3.88 -8.03
N SER A 11 -14.23 4.74 -7.38
CA SER A 11 -13.94 6.16 -7.29
C SER A 11 -12.83 6.44 -6.26
N VAL A 12 -12.46 7.71 -6.11
CA VAL A 12 -11.35 8.14 -5.23
C VAL A 12 -11.57 7.76 -3.76
N GLU A 13 -12.81 7.52 -3.36
CA GLU A 13 -13.22 7.09 -2.03
C GLU A 13 -12.74 5.66 -1.68
N GLU A 14 -12.34 4.86 -2.67
CA GLU A 14 -11.77 3.53 -2.42
C GLU A 14 -10.31 3.57 -1.91
N LEU A 15 -9.65 4.72 -1.99
CA LEU A 15 -8.32 4.93 -1.40
C LEU A 15 -8.44 5.20 0.10
N LYS A 16 -8.18 4.19 0.93
CA LYS A 16 -8.44 4.25 2.38
C LYS A 16 -7.16 4.20 3.18
N VAL A 17 -7.05 5.07 4.19
CA VAL A 17 -6.03 4.97 5.23
C VAL A 17 -6.54 4.05 6.33
N ILE A 18 -5.85 2.95 6.56
CA ILE A 18 -6.22 1.95 7.58
C ILE A 18 -5.09 1.72 8.58
N GLN A 19 -5.41 1.11 9.72
CA GLN A 19 -4.42 0.57 10.65
C GLN A 19 -4.20 -0.90 10.37
N VAL A 20 -2.94 -1.30 10.22
CA VAL A 20 -2.52 -2.69 10.05
C VAL A 20 -1.51 -3.08 11.12
N LEU A 21 -1.32 -4.38 11.34
CA LEU A 21 -0.24 -4.87 12.20
C LEU A 21 1.12 -4.53 11.58
N LYS A 22 2.13 -4.32 12.42
CA LYS A 22 3.51 -4.18 11.94
C LYS A 22 3.95 -5.52 11.34
N PRO A 23 4.49 -5.56 10.11
CA PRO A 23 4.99 -6.79 9.53
C PRO A 23 6.13 -7.41 10.35
N VAL A 24 6.17 -8.73 10.37
CA VAL A 24 7.26 -9.53 10.98
C VAL A 24 8.09 -10.10 9.84
N VAL A 25 9.39 -9.80 9.84
CA VAL A 25 10.33 -10.25 8.81
C VAL A 25 10.58 -11.76 8.92
N LYS A 26 10.64 -12.44 7.78
CA LYS A 26 11.07 -13.84 7.65
C LYS A 26 12.46 -13.95 7.02
N ASP A 27 12.96 -15.17 6.90
CA ASP A 27 14.22 -15.44 6.23
C ASP A 27 14.20 -14.91 4.79
N ASN A 28 15.25 -14.17 4.42
CA ASN A 28 15.42 -13.49 3.12
C ASN A 28 14.47 -12.31 2.84
N GLU A 29 13.83 -11.73 3.86
CA GLU A 29 13.04 -10.50 3.74
C GLU A 29 13.75 -9.30 4.40
N VAL A 30 13.41 -8.09 3.94
CA VAL A 30 13.89 -6.84 4.55
C VAL A 30 12.69 -6.00 4.97
N LEU A 31 12.66 -5.59 6.24
CA LEU A 31 11.66 -4.66 6.75
C LEU A 31 12.16 -3.22 6.57
N ILE A 32 11.45 -2.45 5.74
CA ILE A 32 11.78 -1.06 5.45
C ILE A 32 10.83 -0.14 6.22
N ARG A 33 11.36 0.90 6.87
CA ARG A 33 10.55 2.01 7.40
C ARG A 33 10.42 3.09 6.32
N ILE A 34 9.22 3.24 5.77
CA ILE A 34 8.92 4.26 4.77
C ILE A 34 8.94 5.66 5.43
N LEU A 35 9.74 6.58 4.89
CA LEU A 35 9.76 7.99 5.28
C LEU A 35 9.01 8.87 4.28
N ALA A 36 9.06 8.50 3.00
CA ALA A 36 8.37 9.16 1.90
C ALA A 36 8.16 8.16 0.75
N THR A 37 7.15 8.42 -0.07
CA THR A 37 6.84 7.71 -1.32
C THR A 37 6.29 8.69 -2.36
N SER A 38 6.20 8.29 -3.63
CA SER A 38 5.63 9.08 -4.72
C SER A 38 4.44 8.37 -5.36
N VAL A 39 3.67 9.10 -6.17
CA VAL A 39 2.65 8.55 -7.06
C VAL A 39 3.21 8.55 -8.48
N ASN A 40 3.08 7.45 -9.22
CA ASN A 40 3.50 7.37 -10.62
C ASN A 40 2.26 7.13 -11.54
N PRO A 41 2.42 7.18 -12.88
CA PRO A 41 1.29 6.99 -13.80
C PRO A 41 0.71 5.57 -13.84
N VAL A 42 1.47 4.56 -13.42
CA VAL A 42 1.03 3.15 -13.49
C VAL A 42 0.00 2.83 -12.41
N GLU A 43 0.09 3.49 -11.26
CA GLU A 43 -0.83 3.38 -10.13
C GLU A 43 -2.24 3.88 -10.48
N MET A 44 -2.36 4.71 -11.53
CA MET A 44 -3.66 5.16 -12.06
C MET A 44 -4.22 4.22 -13.13
N LYS A 45 -3.42 3.27 -13.64
CA LYS A 45 -3.72 2.49 -14.85
C LYS A 45 -3.87 0.97 -14.64
N GLN A 46 -3.53 0.41 -13.47
CA GLN A 46 -3.46 -1.06 -13.33
C GLN A 46 -4.47 -1.70 -12.38
N GLY A 47 -4.88 -2.90 -12.82
CA GLY A 47 -5.66 -3.95 -12.18
C GLY A 47 -4.97 -4.57 -10.96
N LEU A 48 -5.77 -5.26 -10.14
CA LEU A 48 -5.62 -5.54 -8.72
C LEU A 48 -4.19 -5.91 -8.27
N GLU A 49 -3.51 -5.02 -7.55
CA GLU A 49 -2.48 -5.39 -6.57
C GLU A 49 -2.69 -4.52 -5.32
N LYS A 50 -2.72 -5.13 -4.13
CA LYS A 50 -2.78 -4.40 -2.87
C LYS A 50 -1.51 -3.57 -2.74
N LEU A 51 -1.54 -2.31 -3.14
CA LEU A 51 -0.50 -1.37 -2.74
C LEU A 51 -0.66 -1.14 -1.24
N ILE A 52 0.38 -1.49 -0.49
CA ILE A 52 0.53 -1.16 0.92
C ILE A 52 1.74 -0.24 0.99
N PHE A 53 1.50 1.05 1.21
CA PHE A 53 2.53 2.03 1.53
C PHE A 53 2.75 2.13 3.04
#